data_AF-A0A953TSE8-F1
#
_entry.id   AF-A0A953TSE8-F1
#
_cell.length_a   1.000
_cell.length_b   1.000
_cell.length_c   1.000
_cell.angle_alpha   90.00
_cell.angle_beta   90.00
_cell.angle_gamma   90.00
#
_symmetry.space_group_name_H-M   'P 1'
#
loop_
_entity.id
_entity.type
_entity.pdbx_description
1 polymer ?
#
loop_
_entity_poly.entity_id
_entity_poly.type
_entity_poly.pdbx_seq_one_letter_code
_entity_poly.pdbx_strand_id
1 'polypeptide(L)'
;AKLHLRPDGILQQWFPMGSRDPAIVASVARALNESFPYVRVFRSIEGWGYHFLASTSPLPPVSAAVLASHLPPAATADLLEWGPATTAEQQFAAVLNQELALDSLIQQAPGVPALQDDRPVNEYYLLRRVQDAEYRRRWWQHFLDRVGIKS
;
A
#
# COMPACT_ATOMS: atom_id res chain seq x y z
N ALA A 1 7.33 -0.99 16.30
CA ALA A 1 8.29 -1.29 15.22
C ALA A 1 9.50 -0.34 15.21
N LYS A 2 9.29 0.99 15.08
CA LYS A 2 10.37 1.98 14.93
C LYS A 2 11.50 1.89 15.96
N LEU A 3 11.18 1.71 17.25
CA LEU A 3 12.17 1.61 18.34
C LEU A 3 13.05 0.35 18.27
N HIS A 4 12.68 -0.65 17.47
CA HIS A 4 13.42 -1.90 17.32
C HIS A 4 14.24 -1.96 16.02
N LEU A 5 14.19 -0.91 15.19
CA LEU A 5 15.03 -0.82 13.99
C LEU A 5 16.42 -0.33 14.38
N ARG A 6 17.43 -0.81 13.65
CA ARG A 6 18.76 -0.18 13.63
C ARG A 6 18.65 1.25 13.05
N PRO A 7 19.62 2.15 13.29
CA PRO A 7 19.58 3.52 12.80
C PRO A 7 19.26 3.68 11.30
N ASP A 8 19.72 2.75 10.46
CA ASP A 8 19.43 2.71 9.01
C ASP A 8 18.53 1.53 8.61
N GLY A 9 17.77 1.01 9.57
CA GLY A 9 16.83 -0.08 9.34
C GLY A 9 15.68 0.35 8.45
N ILE A 10 15.21 -0.60 7.63
CA ILE A 10 14.02 -0.43 6.79
C ILE A 10 12.95 -1.37 7.32
N LEU A 11 11.78 -0.83 7.64
CA LEU A 11 10.56 -1.61 7.82
C LEU A 11 9.98 -1.93 6.45
N GLN A 12 9.80 -3.21 6.15
CA GLN A 12 8.99 -3.68 5.03
C GLN A 12 7.62 -4.13 5.57
N GLN A 13 6.55 -3.48 5.13
CA GLN A 13 5.18 -3.85 5.46
C GLN A 13 4.44 -4.18 4.17
N TRP A 14 3.93 -5.40 4.07
CA TRP A 14 2.98 -5.76 3.03
C TRP A 14 1.55 -5.58 3.56
N PHE A 15 0.72 -4.87 2.82
CA PHE A 15 -0.69 -4.67 3.10
C PHE A 15 -1.53 -5.35 2.01
N PRO A 16 -2.05 -6.57 2.26
CA PRO A 16 -2.66 -7.42 1.23
C PRO A 16 -4.06 -6.94 0.79
N MET A 17 -4.73 -6.06 1.52
CA MET A 17 -6.08 -5.62 1.15
C MET A 17 -6.05 -4.68 -0.06
N GLY A 18 -6.13 -5.28 -1.24
CA GLY A 18 -6.02 -4.59 -2.52
C GLY A 18 -7.24 -3.82 -3.01
N SER A 19 -8.44 -3.88 -2.39
CA SER A 19 -9.64 -3.37 -3.12
C SER A 19 -11.01 -3.31 -2.41
N ARG A 20 -11.17 -2.95 -1.12
CA ARG A 20 -12.54 -2.70 -0.60
C ARG A 20 -12.82 -1.42 0.18
N ASP A 21 -11.85 -0.82 0.89
CA ASP A 21 -12.06 0.49 1.51
C ASP A 21 -10.81 1.38 1.39
N PRO A 22 -10.85 2.41 0.52
CA PRO A 22 -9.79 3.42 0.44
C PRO A 22 -9.46 4.08 1.78
N ALA A 23 -10.41 4.10 2.73
CA ALA A 23 -10.19 4.60 4.07
C ALA A 23 -9.10 3.82 4.82
N ILE A 24 -9.10 2.49 4.71
CA ILE A 24 -8.13 1.66 5.45
C ILE A 24 -6.74 1.86 4.88
N VAL A 25 -6.61 1.85 3.54
CA VAL A 25 -5.32 2.11 2.87
C VAL A 25 -4.80 3.50 3.21
N ALA A 26 -5.64 4.54 3.17
CA ALA A 26 -5.26 5.89 3.54
C ALA A 26 -4.85 6.00 5.02
N SER A 27 -5.54 5.29 5.91
CA SER A 27 -5.22 5.25 7.34
C SER A 27 -3.86 4.61 7.63
N VAL A 28 -3.56 3.48 6.98
CA VAL A 28 -2.26 2.80 7.08
C VAL A 28 -1.15 3.66 6.49
N ALA A 29 -1.36 4.22 5.29
CA ALA A 29 -0.40 5.12 4.65
C ALA A 29 -0.09 6.34 5.54
N ARG A 30 -1.11 6.92 6.16
CA ARG A 30 -0.94 8.04 7.09
C ARG A 30 -0.19 7.64 8.36
N ALA A 31 -0.50 6.49 8.95
CA ALA A 31 0.20 5.99 10.13
C ALA A 31 1.71 5.79 9.86
N LEU A 32 2.06 5.26 8.69
CA LEU A 32 3.45 5.12 8.27
C LEU A 32 4.11 6.49 8.05
N ASN A 33 3.44 7.42 7.38
CA ASN A 33 3.93 8.78 7.14
C ASN A 33 4.17 9.57 8.44
N GLU A 34 3.29 9.42 9.43
CA GLU A 34 3.44 10.07 10.74
C GLU A 34 4.56 9.42 11.56
N SER A 35 4.82 8.13 11.35
CA SER A 35 5.84 7.37 12.09
C SER A 35 7.24 7.51 11.49
N PHE A 36 7.36 7.62 10.17
CA PHE A 36 8.63 7.57 9.45
C PHE A 36 8.77 8.75 8.48
N PRO A 37 9.91 9.47 8.49
CA PRO A 37 10.15 10.59 7.58
C PRO A 37 10.34 10.17 6.11
N TYR A 38 10.73 8.91 5.86
CA TYR A 38 10.94 8.40 4.51
C TYR A 38 10.10 7.15 4.30
N VAL A 39 9.12 7.24 3.40
CA VAL A 39 8.22 6.14 3.04
C VAL A 39 8.14 6.05 1.52
N ARG A 40 8.37 4.86 0.98
CA ARG A 40 8.13 4.50 -0.42
C ARG A 40 7.07 3.41 -0.47
N VAL A 41 6.23 3.45 -1.50
CA VAL A 41 5.14 2.48 -1.66
C VAL A 41 5.11 1.94 -3.08
N PHE A 42 4.93 0.63 -3.18
CA PHE A 42 4.88 -0.10 -4.45
C PHE A 42 3.60 -0.91 -4.50
N ARG A 43 2.87 -0.85 -5.61
CA ARG A 43 1.77 -1.78 -5.86
C ARG A 43 2.32 -3.20 -6.07
N SER A 44 1.64 -4.22 -5.56
CA SER A 44 2.03 -5.60 -5.84
C SER A 44 1.98 -5.91 -7.33
N ILE A 45 2.95 -6.69 -7.83
CA ILE A 45 3.00 -7.17 -9.22
C ILE A 45 1.77 -8.03 -9.55
N GLU A 46 1.26 -8.78 -8.58
CA GLU A 46 0.05 -9.60 -8.75
C GLU A 46 -1.24 -8.77 -8.81
N GLY A 47 -1.13 -7.44 -8.67
CA GLY A 47 -2.24 -6.49 -8.83
C GLY A 47 -3.04 -6.23 -7.55
N TRP A 48 -2.75 -6.92 -6.45
CA TRP A 48 -3.45 -6.81 -5.17
C TRP A 48 -2.51 -6.46 -4.01
N GLY A 49 -2.88 -5.41 -3.27
CA GLY A 49 -2.15 -4.93 -2.10
C GLY A 49 -0.99 -3.99 -2.42
N TYR A 50 -0.35 -3.52 -1.35
CA TYR A 50 0.71 -2.54 -1.37
C TYR A 50 1.89 -2.98 -0.52
N HIS A 51 3.11 -2.77 -0.99
CA HIS A 51 4.34 -2.92 -0.23
C HIS A 51 4.85 -1.54 0.18
N PHE A 52 4.97 -1.32 1.48
CA PHE A 52 5.56 -0.12 2.04
C PHE A 52 6.98 -0.41 2.49
N LEU A 53 7.90 0.50 2.18
CA LEU A 53 9.24 0.59 2.76
C LEU A 53 9.28 1.89 3.58
N ALA A 54 9.61 1.78 4.86
CA ALA A 54 9.65 2.94 5.75
C ALA A 54 10.95 2.97 6.56
N SER A 55 11.57 4.14 6.68
CA SER A 55 12.84 4.31 7.42
C SER A 55 12.96 5.70 8.04
N THR A 56 13.83 5.80 9.05
CA THR A 56 14.30 7.07 9.62
C THR A 56 15.42 7.71 8.81
N SER A 57 16.07 6.94 7.92
CA SER A 57 17.12 7.40 7.01
C SER A 57 16.57 7.48 5.57
N PRO A 58 17.12 8.35 4.70
CA PRO A 58 16.68 8.47 3.32
C PRO A 58 16.68 7.14 2.58
N LEU A 59 15.66 6.92 1.76
CA LEU A 59 15.54 5.75 0.88
C LEU A 59 15.82 6.17 -0.57
N PRO A 60 17.09 6.27 -0.99
CA PRO A 60 17.40 6.71 -2.34
C PRO A 60 16.83 5.72 -3.38
N PRO A 61 16.47 6.20 -4.58
CA PRO A 61 16.19 5.31 -5.69
C PRO A 61 17.45 4.50 -6.01
N VAL A 62 17.27 3.19 -6.18
CA VAL A 62 18.32 2.25 -6.56
C VAL A 62 17.87 1.58 -7.85
N SER A 63 18.77 1.44 -8.82
CA SER A 63 18.42 0.79 -10.08
C SER A 63 18.23 -0.72 -9.91
N ALA A 64 17.43 -1.31 -10.80
CA ALA A 64 17.20 -2.74 -10.81
C ALA A 64 18.49 -3.56 -10.95
N ALA A 65 19.44 -3.07 -11.77
CA ALA A 65 20.75 -3.69 -11.95
C ALA A 65 21.56 -3.72 -10.65
N VAL A 66 21.56 -2.61 -9.90
CA VAL A 66 22.26 -2.55 -8.61
C VAL A 66 21.61 -3.51 -7.60
N LEU A 67 20.29 -3.52 -7.49
CA LEU A 67 19.56 -4.45 -6.62
C LEU A 67 19.85 -5.91 -6.98
N ALA A 68 19.81 -6.25 -8.26
CA ALA A 68 20.14 -7.60 -8.74
C ALA A 68 21.59 -7.99 -8.39
N SER A 69 22.54 -7.07 -8.49
CA SER A 69 23.95 -7.33 -8.18
C SER A 69 24.21 -7.63 -6.69
N HIS A 70 23.29 -7.24 -5.80
CA HIS A 70 23.38 -7.55 -4.37
C HIS A 70 22.79 -8.91 -4.00
N LEU A 71 22.08 -9.58 -4.90
CA LEU A 71 21.49 -10.88 -4.59
C LEU A 71 22.51 -12.02 -4.73
N PRO A 72 22.70 -12.85 -3.69
CA PRO A 72 23.39 -14.12 -3.85
C PRO A 72 22.57 -15.06 -4.75
N PRO A 73 23.21 -16.10 -5.35
CA PRO A 73 22.54 -17.02 -6.27
C PRO A 73 21.26 -17.67 -5.71
N ALA A 74 21.27 -18.08 -4.44
CA ALA A 74 20.09 -18.68 -3.80
C ALA A 74 18.90 -17.70 -3.73
N ALA A 75 19.15 -16.46 -3.29
CA ALA A 75 18.10 -15.44 -3.22
C ALA A 75 17.60 -15.02 -4.63
N THR A 76 18.45 -15.14 -5.65
CA THR A 76 18.04 -14.93 -7.04
C THR A 76 17.05 -16.02 -7.48
N ALA A 77 17.31 -17.28 -7.13
CA ALA A 77 16.38 -18.38 -7.43
C ALA A 77 15.02 -18.16 -6.73
N ASP A 78 15.04 -17.81 -5.44
CA ASP A 78 13.82 -17.55 -4.66
C ASP A 78 13.01 -16.37 -5.25
N LEU A 79 13.69 -15.28 -5.63
CA LEU A 79 13.03 -14.12 -6.24
C LEU A 79 12.34 -14.46 -7.57
N LEU A 80 12.93 -15.35 -8.36
CA LEU A 80 12.43 -15.73 -9.68
C LEU A 80 11.37 -16.84 -9.64
N GLU A 81 11.25 -17.57 -8.54
CA GLU A 81 10.24 -18.63 -8.38
C GLU A 81 8.81 -18.10 -8.54
N TRP A 82 8.54 -16.90 -7.99
CA TRP A 82 7.20 -16.30 -7.94
C TRP A 82 7.02 -15.11 -8.90
N GLY A 83 8.07 -14.78 -9.65
CA GLY A 83 8.12 -13.60 -10.50
C GLY A 83 7.70 -13.86 -11.95
N PRO A 84 7.07 -12.90 -12.65
CA PRO A 84 6.80 -13.04 -14.07
C PRO A 84 8.07 -12.91 -14.96
N ALA A 85 9.20 -12.47 -14.41
CA ALA A 85 10.42 -12.22 -15.16
C ALA A 85 11.42 -13.39 -15.09
N THR A 86 12.34 -13.43 -16.06
CA THR A 86 13.35 -14.50 -16.17
C THR A 86 14.71 -14.12 -15.58
N THR A 87 14.93 -12.85 -15.24
CA THR A 87 16.17 -12.37 -14.60
C THR A 87 15.86 -11.50 -13.39
N ALA A 88 16.75 -11.50 -12.38
CA ALA A 88 16.57 -10.71 -11.17
C ALA A 88 16.46 -9.21 -11.45
N GLU A 89 17.24 -8.71 -12.42
CA GLU A 89 17.15 -7.31 -12.86
C GLU A 89 15.77 -7.00 -13.44
N GLN A 90 15.25 -7.84 -14.34
CA GLN A 90 13.92 -7.62 -14.91
C GLN A 90 12.82 -7.72 -13.84
N GLN A 91 12.97 -8.64 -12.88
CA GLN A 91 12.04 -8.79 -11.78
C GLN A 91 12.03 -7.56 -10.87
N PHE A 92 13.21 -7.02 -10.52
CA PHE A 92 13.29 -5.76 -9.77
C PHE A 92 12.75 -4.57 -10.58
N ALA A 93 13.02 -4.50 -11.88
CA ALA A 93 12.45 -3.46 -12.73
C ALA A 93 10.91 -3.51 -12.71
N ALA A 94 10.32 -4.70 -12.76
CA ALA A 94 8.88 -4.87 -12.63
C ALA A 94 8.34 -4.35 -11.30
N VAL A 95 9.03 -4.59 -10.17
CA VAL A 95 8.66 -4.04 -8.85
C VAL A 95 8.80 -2.51 -8.82
N LEU A 96 9.95 -1.99 -9.25
CA LEU A 96 10.25 -0.55 -9.19
C LEU A 96 9.28 0.27 -10.05
N ASN A 97 8.80 -0.29 -11.16
CA ASN A 97 7.77 0.35 -12.01
C ASN A 97 6.39 0.45 -11.34
N GLN A 98 6.17 -0.21 -10.20
CA GLN A 98 4.93 -0.12 -9.43
C GLN A 98 4.96 0.96 -8.34
N GLU A 99 5.99 1.80 -8.29
CA GLU A 99 6.08 2.86 -7.29
C GLU A 99 4.94 3.88 -7.44
N LEU A 100 4.31 4.22 -6.32
CA LEU A 100 3.24 5.22 -6.24
C LEU A 100 3.66 6.34 -5.30
N ALA A 101 3.13 7.54 -5.55
CA ALA A 101 3.23 8.62 -4.57
C ALA A 101 2.42 8.26 -3.32
N LEU A 102 3.01 8.30 -2.13
CA LEU A 102 2.32 8.00 -0.87
C LEU A 102 1.07 8.87 -0.69
N ASP A 103 1.18 10.16 -1.02
CA ASP A 103 0.07 11.12 -0.92
C ASP A 103 -1.12 10.71 -1.79
N SER A 104 -0.89 10.03 -2.92
CA SER A 104 -1.99 9.53 -3.77
C SER A 104 -2.85 8.48 -3.06
N LEU A 105 -2.31 7.77 -2.07
CA LEU A 105 -3.06 6.83 -1.23
C LEU A 105 -3.81 7.56 -0.12
N ILE A 106 -3.15 8.53 0.53
CA ILE A 106 -3.74 9.33 1.61
C ILE A 106 -4.94 10.14 1.11
N GLN A 107 -4.83 10.72 -0.09
CA GLN A 107 -5.88 11.55 -0.68
C GLN A 107 -7.12 10.77 -1.15
N GLN A 108 -7.10 9.43 -1.14
CA GLN A 108 -8.31 8.66 -1.43
C GLN A 108 -9.34 8.78 -0.31
N ALA A 109 -8.91 9.13 0.91
CA ALA A 109 -9.80 9.38 2.04
C ALA A 109 -9.16 10.40 3.02
N PRO A 110 -9.11 11.71 2.66
CA PRO A 110 -8.33 12.71 3.38
C PRO A 110 -8.81 12.93 4.83
N GLY A 111 -10.10 12.71 5.10
CA GLY A 111 -10.68 12.82 6.45
C GLY A 111 -10.44 11.62 7.36
N VAL A 112 -9.76 10.57 6.87
CA VAL A 112 -9.49 9.38 7.68
C VAL A 112 -8.20 9.58 8.49
N PRO A 113 -8.24 9.42 9.82
CA PRO A 113 -7.07 9.56 10.67
C PRO A 113 -6.10 8.39 10.48
N ALA A 114 -4.88 8.58 10.98
CA ALA A 114 -3.88 7.53 11.02
C ALA A 114 -4.36 6.37 11.90
N LEU A 115 -4.02 5.16 11.48
CA LEU A 115 -4.22 3.97 12.30
C LEU A 115 -3.34 4.11 13.55
N GLN A 116 -3.96 4.02 14.72
CA GLN A 116 -3.28 4.02 16.02
C GLN A 116 -3.70 2.77 16.78
N ASP A 117 -2.82 2.23 17.63
CA ASP A 117 -3.13 1.06 18.46
C ASP A 117 -4.37 1.29 19.32
N ASP A 118 -4.55 2.52 19.85
CA ASP A 118 -5.72 2.90 20.67
C ASP A 118 -6.95 3.32 19.85
N ARG A 119 -6.83 3.43 18.52
CA ARG A 119 -7.90 3.84 17.60
C ARG A 119 -7.88 2.97 16.34
N PRO A 120 -8.28 1.69 16.45
CA PRO A 120 -8.30 0.81 15.30
C PRO A 120 -9.33 1.30 14.26
N VAL A 121 -8.89 1.46 13.02
CA VAL A 121 -9.79 1.58 11.86
C VAL A 121 -10.24 0.17 11.51
N ASN A 122 -11.23 -0.28 12.26
CA ASN A 122 -11.81 -1.61 12.17
C ASN A 122 -12.95 -1.61 11.10
N GLU A 123 -13.02 -2.63 10.24
CA GLU A 123 -14.11 -2.88 9.27
C GLU A 123 -15.52 -2.86 9.91
N TYR A 124 -15.67 -3.22 11.19
CA TYR A 124 -16.91 -3.15 11.97
C TYR A 124 -17.40 -1.72 12.23
N TYR A 125 -16.60 -0.67 11.96
CA TYR A 125 -17.11 0.71 11.92
C TYR A 125 -17.99 1.01 10.69
N LEU A 126 -18.14 0.06 9.74
CA LEU A 126 -19.12 0.14 8.64
C LEU A 126 -20.53 0.43 9.14
N LEU A 127 -20.92 -0.13 10.31
CA LEU A 127 -22.27 0.05 10.86
C LEU A 127 -22.60 1.52 11.22
N ARG A 128 -21.58 2.36 11.43
CA ARG A 128 -21.75 3.80 11.65
C ARG A 128 -21.87 4.59 10.33
N ARG A 129 -21.28 4.08 9.24
CA ARG A 129 -21.37 4.70 7.89
C ARG A 129 -22.68 4.38 7.16
N VAL A 130 -23.41 3.32 7.52
CA VAL A 130 -24.77 3.08 6.99
C VAL A 130 -25.78 4.13 7.51
N GLN A 131 -25.45 4.83 8.59
CA GLN A 131 -26.25 5.95 9.10
C GLN A 131 -25.94 7.27 8.37
N ASP A 132 -24.82 7.34 7.64
CA ASP A 132 -24.43 8.49 6.86
C ASP A 132 -25.33 8.62 5.60
N ALA A 133 -26.02 9.76 5.50
CA ALA A 133 -26.97 10.01 4.43
C ALA A 133 -26.30 10.12 3.06
N GLU A 134 -25.04 10.54 2.99
CA GLU A 134 -24.30 10.67 1.72
C GLU A 134 -23.84 9.32 1.19
N TYR A 135 -23.42 8.42 2.07
CA TYR A 135 -23.05 7.05 1.70
C TYR A 135 -24.25 6.29 1.13
N ARG A 136 -25.43 6.41 1.77
CA ARG A 136 -26.68 5.84 1.25
C ARG A 136 -27.06 6.39 -0.12
N ARG A 137 -26.87 7.69 -0.36
CA ARG A 137 -27.20 8.34 -1.63
C ARG A 137 -26.29 7.84 -2.77
N ARG A 138 -24.97 7.70 -2.53
CA ARG A 138 -24.02 7.15 -3.53
C ARG A 138 -24.25 5.67 -3.81
N TRP A 139 -24.59 4.87 -2.79
CA TRP A 139 -24.91 3.45 -2.96
C TRP A 139 -26.19 3.24 -3.78
N TRP A 140 -27.23 4.05 -3.53
CA TRP A 140 -28.46 4.02 -4.33
C TRP A 140 -28.23 4.45 -5.78
N GLN A 141 -27.40 5.47 -6.02
CA GLN A 141 -27.06 5.89 -7.39
C GLN A 141 -26.32 4.77 -8.14
N HIS A 142 -25.32 4.14 -7.50
CA HIS A 142 -24.59 3.01 -8.07
C HIS A 142 -25.46 1.77 -8.29
N PHE A 143 -26.47 1.53 -7.45
CA PHE A 143 -27.44 0.46 -7.68
C PHE A 143 -28.30 0.77 -8.91
N LEU A 144 -28.89 1.97 -9.00
CA LEU A 144 -29.76 2.38 -10.12
C LEU A 144 -29.03 2.32 -11.48
N ASP A 145 -27.77 2.76 -11.52
CA ASP A 145 -26.94 2.69 -12.72
C ASP A 145 -26.68 1.24 -13.18
N ARG A 146 -26.68 0.28 -12.25
CA ARG A 146 -26.47 -1.15 -12.52
C ARG A 146 -27.74 -1.89 -12.96
N VAL A 147 -28.93 -1.43 -12.55
CA VAL A 147 -30.21 -2.05 -12.92
C VAL A 147 -30.85 -1.41 -14.16
N GLY A 148 -30.21 -0.38 -14.75
CA GLY A 148 -30.64 0.20 -16.03
C GLY A 148 -31.98 0.94 -15.98
N ILE A 149 -32.43 1.37 -14.79
CA ILE A 149 -33.65 2.16 -14.64
C ILE A 149 -33.28 3.64 -14.75
N LYS A 150 -33.49 4.22 -15.94
CA LYS A 150 -33.48 5.68 -16.13
C LYS A 150 -34.87 6.21 -15.75
N SER A 151 -34.90 7.29 -14.97
CA SER A 151 -36.09 8.15 -14.78
C SER A 151 -36.39 8.92 -16.05
#